data_AF-A0A8T4MSH3-F1
#
_entry.id   AF-A0A8T4MSH3-F1
#
_cell.length_a   1.000
_cell.length_b   1.000
_cell.length_c   1.000
_cell.angle_alpha   90.00
_cell.angle_beta   90.00
_cell.angle_gamma   90.00
#
_symmetry.space_group_name_H-M   'P 1'
#
loop_
_entity.id
_entity.type
_entity.pdbx_description
1 polymer ?
#
loop_
_entity_poly.entity_id
_entity_poly.type
_entity_poly.pdbx_seq_one_letter_code
_entity_poly.pdbx_strand_id
1 'polypeptide(L)'
;QPLYPGEKPEVVDKDAIDVLVLLSNPADKKVNKYDFADKVSIEAGKLVKNVNEKIKPQVLLLDELKENCFDGKYELLKLIAMGATIYDSKDFLAAIRIAEVHKSMVLRKFDKYIVSYVAAGSLFRGDKKSNDIDVYVVVDDTDVKRMSRFELKDKLRAIIIGQGSEASRVTGVNKQFHVQTYILTDFWESVKDANPVIFTFLRDGVPLYDRGVFMPWKLLLKMGRIKPSSEAIDLQMDLGEKLLERTRGKLLSVVGEDLYYAMLNPAQAALMLYGLNPPTPKETISLLREIFVQKEKILEEKYVKNLEEIRKYYKDIEHGTVKDVKGAEIDRLLKGANEYLQRIKKLFTVLETRFDTKKIKDVADEVESSAKELLDFYEVKSVDINSGLKKLLQEKKISKKQAERYAELKDMRKKKMNKAESQKIRRVAKIFIKNVGQNIQSSKSGQIENSSFLIKYGDKKSRLYLFENIMFIVGEGNEKKDVIKVEMSKNSFEEAKTVDIKEFYDYISEIRNPKIGEITEKHIKELEKILGKKVSLLMVGV
;
A
#
# COMPACT_ATOMS: atom_id res chain seq x y z
N GLN A 1 0.26 -31.94 38.07
CA GLN A 1 -0.82 -31.14 37.44
C GLN A 1 -2.16 -31.69 37.90
N PRO A 2 -3.21 -30.85 38.11
CA PRO A 2 -4.55 -31.40 38.26
C PRO A 2 -4.98 -31.97 36.90
N LEU A 3 -5.45 -33.22 36.91
CA LEU A 3 -5.98 -33.94 35.74
C LEU A 3 -7.08 -33.10 35.07
N TYR A 4 -7.05 -33.00 33.74
CA TYR A 4 -8.16 -32.40 33.00
C TYR A 4 -9.45 -33.20 33.27
N PRO A 5 -10.64 -32.55 33.31
CA PRO A 5 -11.90 -33.26 33.49
C PRO A 5 -12.16 -34.17 32.29
N GLY A 6 -11.84 -35.46 32.43
CA GLY A 6 -11.99 -36.48 31.38
C GLY A 6 -10.84 -37.51 31.31
N GLU A 7 -9.68 -37.24 31.93
CA GLU A 7 -8.61 -38.25 32.01
C GLU A 7 -8.97 -39.30 33.06
N LYS A 8 -9.20 -40.54 32.59
CA LYS A 8 -9.26 -41.70 33.50
C LYS A 8 -7.92 -41.78 34.24
N PRO A 9 -7.91 -42.03 35.57
CA PRO A 9 -6.66 -42.23 36.28
C PRO A 9 -5.85 -43.32 35.56
N GLU A 10 -4.63 -42.99 35.16
CA GLU A 10 -3.70 -43.98 34.61
C GLU A 10 -3.64 -45.17 35.56
N VAL A 11 -3.79 -46.38 35.03
CA VAL A 11 -3.64 -47.60 35.81
C VAL A 11 -2.18 -47.66 36.24
N VAL A 12 -1.89 -47.19 37.45
CA VAL A 12 -0.55 -47.21 38.03
C VAL A 12 -0.18 -48.66 38.28
N ASP A 13 0.68 -49.18 37.43
CA ASP A 13 1.32 -50.48 37.59
C ASP A 13 2.22 -50.43 38.83
N LYS A 14 1.71 -50.95 39.96
CA LYS A 14 2.39 -50.91 41.26
C LYS A 14 3.69 -51.71 41.30
N ASP A 15 3.87 -52.59 40.34
CA ASP A 15 5.05 -53.44 40.22
C ASP A 15 6.12 -52.82 39.30
N ALA A 16 5.82 -51.70 38.64
CA ALA A 16 6.75 -51.02 37.76
C ALA A 16 7.94 -50.45 38.55
N ILE A 17 9.13 -50.57 37.97
CA ILE A 17 10.37 -49.99 38.47
C ILE A 17 10.74 -48.85 37.52
N ASP A 18 10.36 -47.62 37.86
CA ASP A 18 10.68 -46.44 37.07
C ASP A 18 12.16 -46.07 37.22
N VAL A 19 12.86 -45.97 36.09
CA VAL A 19 14.29 -45.65 36.05
C VAL A 19 14.52 -44.43 35.17
N LEU A 20 14.93 -43.32 35.78
CA LEU A 20 15.34 -42.14 35.04
C LEU A 20 16.82 -42.26 34.62
N VAL A 21 17.08 -42.09 33.34
CA VAL A 21 18.42 -42.00 32.74
C VAL A 21 18.66 -40.56 32.31
N LEU A 22 19.42 -39.83 33.12
CA LEU A 22 19.79 -38.45 32.83
C LEU A 22 21.03 -38.40 31.94
N LEU A 23 20.85 -37.95 30.71
CA LEU A 23 21.82 -38.05 29.63
C LEU A 23 22.45 -36.68 29.32
N SER A 24 23.79 -36.62 29.25
CA SER A 24 24.47 -35.43 28.75
C SER A 24 24.36 -35.32 27.23
N ASN A 25 24.40 -34.09 26.72
CA ASN A 25 24.41 -33.82 25.28
C ASN A 25 25.51 -34.61 24.54
N PRO A 26 25.30 -34.93 23.24
CA PRO A 26 26.31 -35.58 22.42
C PRO A 26 27.58 -34.73 22.33
N ALA A 27 28.74 -35.40 22.28
CA ALA A 27 30.04 -34.73 22.23
C ALA A 27 30.25 -33.97 20.90
N ASP A 28 29.71 -34.51 19.80
CA ASP A 28 29.71 -33.82 18.50
C ASP A 28 28.48 -32.91 18.40
N LYS A 29 28.73 -31.60 18.34
CA LYS A 29 27.71 -30.56 18.21
C LYS A 29 26.92 -30.63 16.88
N LYS A 30 27.40 -31.38 15.88
CA LYS A 30 26.67 -31.62 14.62
C LYS A 30 25.55 -32.64 14.78
N VAL A 31 25.60 -33.47 15.82
CA VAL A 31 24.57 -34.47 16.08
C VAL A 31 23.36 -33.78 16.71
N ASN A 32 22.18 -34.02 16.14
CA ASN A 32 20.93 -33.57 16.74
C ASN A 32 20.74 -34.27 18.10
N LYS A 33 20.64 -33.47 19.16
CA LYS A 33 20.54 -33.96 20.54
C LYS A 33 19.27 -34.77 20.80
N TYR A 34 18.16 -34.46 20.15
CA TYR A 34 16.90 -35.17 20.32
C TYR A 34 16.95 -36.54 19.64
N ASP A 35 17.43 -36.59 18.40
CA ASP A 35 17.65 -37.86 17.68
C ASP A 35 18.62 -38.79 18.45
N PHE A 36 19.60 -38.21 19.13
CA PHE A 36 20.51 -38.94 20.00
C PHE A 36 19.80 -39.51 21.24
N ALA A 37 18.99 -38.70 21.94
CA ALA A 37 18.21 -39.13 23.09
C ALA A 37 17.22 -40.25 22.72
N ASP A 38 16.54 -40.13 21.58
CA ASP A 38 15.59 -41.14 21.08
C ASP A 38 16.28 -42.48 20.81
N LYS A 39 17.46 -42.46 20.19
CA LYS A 39 18.26 -43.67 19.98
C LYS A 39 18.65 -44.32 21.31
N VAL A 40 19.10 -43.54 22.28
CA VAL A 40 19.46 -44.06 23.62
C VAL A 40 18.22 -44.62 24.32
N SER A 41 17.06 -43.98 24.17
CA SER A 41 15.78 -44.46 24.74
C SER A 41 15.37 -45.81 24.14
N ILE A 42 15.46 -45.97 22.82
CA ILE A 42 15.16 -47.22 22.12
C ILE A 42 16.09 -48.35 22.59
N GLU A 43 17.40 -48.09 22.66
CA GLU A 43 18.37 -49.10 23.09
C GLU A 43 18.22 -49.45 24.58
N ALA A 44 17.97 -48.46 25.45
CA ALA A 44 17.64 -48.70 26.85
C ALA A 44 16.40 -49.59 26.99
N GLY A 45 15.35 -49.32 26.20
CA GLY A 45 14.13 -50.13 26.14
C GLY A 45 14.38 -51.58 25.72
N LYS A 46 15.29 -51.83 24.77
CA LYS A 46 15.68 -53.20 24.38
C LYS A 46 16.47 -53.91 25.48
N LEU A 47 17.40 -53.21 26.13
CA LEU A 47 18.23 -53.78 27.20
C LEU A 47 17.39 -54.20 28.40
N VAL A 48 16.43 -53.37 28.83
CA VAL A 48 15.60 -53.70 30.01
C VAL A 48 14.69 -54.90 29.79
N LYS A 49 14.20 -55.14 28.56
CA LYS A 49 13.41 -56.34 28.24
C LYS A 49 14.16 -57.63 28.51
N ASN A 50 15.48 -57.62 28.32
CA ASN A 50 16.33 -58.79 28.59
C ASN A 50 16.67 -58.94 30.09
N VAL A 51 16.39 -57.94 30.92
CA VAL A 51 16.70 -57.92 32.36
C VAL A 51 15.44 -58.16 33.19
N ASN A 52 14.44 -57.30 33.04
CA ASN A 52 13.14 -57.38 33.70
C ASN A 52 12.15 -56.43 33.02
N GLU A 53 11.04 -56.96 32.50
CA GLU A 53 10.01 -56.18 31.80
C GLU A 53 9.30 -55.14 32.67
N LYS A 54 9.39 -55.26 34.00
CA LYS A 54 8.85 -54.27 34.95
C LYS A 54 9.68 -52.99 35.01
N ILE A 55 10.93 -53.00 34.53
CA ILE A 55 11.78 -51.81 34.50
C ILE A 55 11.36 -50.89 33.35
N LYS A 56 11.02 -49.65 33.68
CA LYS A 56 10.58 -48.61 32.73
C LYS A 56 11.65 -47.51 32.64
N PRO A 57 12.61 -47.60 31.70
CA PRO A 57 13.62 -46.58 31.53
C PRO A 57 13.02 -45.35 30.85
N GLN A 58 13.30 -44.17 31.40
CA GLN A 58 12.98 -42.88 30.82
C GLN A 58 14.26 -42.09 30.60
N VAL A 59 14.56 -41.73 29.36
CA VAL A 59 15.74 -40.93 29.03
C VAL A 59 15.35 -39.46 29.05
N LEU A 60 16.12 -38.63 29.75
CA LEU A 60 15.96 -37.19 29.79
C LEU A 60 17.30 -36.52 29.50
N LEU A 61 17.32 -35.50 28.65
CA LEU A 61 18.53 -34.72 28.43
C LEU A 61 18.80 -33.76 29.60
N LEU A 62 20.08 -33.59 29.94
CA LEU A 62 20.50 -32.57 30.91
C LEU A 62 20.04 -31.17 30.54
N ASP A 63 20.05 -30.83 29.24
CA ASP A 63 19.53 -29.55 28.76
C ASP A 63 18.03 -29.41 29.02
N GLU A 64 17.24 -30.45 28.79
CA GLU A 64 15.79 -30.42 29.06
C GLU A 64 15.51 -30.21 30.55
N LEU A 65 16.30 -30.85 31.42
CA LEU A 65 16.21 -30.61 32.86
C LEU A 65 16.54 -29.15 33.21
N LYS A 66 17.54 -28.55 32.57
CA LYS A 66 17.88 -27.12 32.77
C LYS A 66 16.81 -26.19 32.23
N GLU A 67 16.23 -26.47 31.07
CA GLU A 67 15.11 -25.71 30.50
C GLU A 67 13.91 -25.73 31.45
N ASN A 68 13.58 -26.89 32.04
CA ASN A 68 12.57 -26.96 33.10
C ASN A 68 12.88 -26.03 34.28
N CYS A 69 14.15 -25.96 34.70
CA CYS A 69 14.58 -25.06 35.77
C CYS A 69 14.41 -23.58 35.37
N PHE A 70 14.77 -23.21 34.13
CA PHE A 70 14.58 -21.86 33.59
C PHE A 70 13.10 -21.47 33.48
N ASP A 71 12.23 -22.44 33.22
CA ASP A 71 10.78 -22.29 33.18
C ASP A 71 10.10 -22.28 34.56
N GLY A 72 10.87 -22.44 35.65
CA GLY A 72 10.32 -22.52 37.01
C GLY A 72 9.66 -23.87 37.36
N LYS A 73 9.88 -24.91 36.56
CA LYS A 73 9.35 -26.28 36.76
C LYS A 73 10.37 -27.13 37.53
N TYR A 74 10.19 -27.22 38.85
CA TYR A 74 11.17 -27.84 39.76
C TYR A 74 10.77 -29.24 40.26
N GLU A 75 9.63 -29.77 39.84
CA GLU A 75 9.09 -31.06 40.29
C GLU A 75 10.06 -32.20 40.02
N LEU A 76 10.71 -32.17 38.86
CA LEU A 76 11.63 -33.22 38.45
C LEU A 76 12.90 -33.26 39.31
N LEU A 77 13.37 -32.11 39.80
CA LEU A 77 14.50 -32.05 40.73
C LEU A 77 14.17 -32.74 42.05
N LYS A 78 12.94 -32.56 42.55
CA LYS A 78 12.47 -33.23 43.76
C LYS A 78 12.40 -34.74 43.57
N LEU A 79 11.86 -35.19 42.44
CA LEU A 79 11.79 -36.62 42.10
C LEU A 79 13.20 -37.23 42.02
N ILE A 80 14.14 -36.56 41.36
CA ILE A 80 15.54 -37.00 41.28
C ILE A 80 16.18 -37.07 42.67
N ALA A 81 15.97 -36.07 43.51
CA ALA A 81 16.54 -36.02 44.86
C ALA A 81 16.02 -37.17 45.75
N MET A 82 14.74 -37.51 45.64
CA MET A 82 14.09 -38.60 46.38
C MET A 82 14.40 -39.99 45.82
N GLY A 83 14.72 -40.10 44.53
CA GLY A 83 15.01 -41.37 43.87
C GLY A 83 16.32 -41.99 44.34
N ALA A 84 16.41 -43.33 44.27
CA ALA A 84 17.64 -44.06 44.55
C ALA A 84 18.65 -43.89 43.41
N THR A 85 19.89 -43.52 43.75
CA THR A 85 20.97 -43.39 42.75
C THR A 85 21.56 -44.76 42.45
N ILE A 86 21.38 -45.24 41.22
CA ILE A 86 21.98 -46.49 40.74
C ILE A 86 23.37 -46.23 40.15
N TYR A 87 23.52 -45.16 39.38
CA TYR A 87 24.77 -44.79 38.70
C TYR A 87 24.88 -43.27 38.57
N ASP A 88 26.03 -42.71 38.94
CA ASP A 88 26.29 -41.26 38.87
C ASP A 88 27.77 -40.95 38.66
N SER A 89 28.30 -41.24 37.47
CA SER A 89 29.74 -41.09 37.18
C SER A 89 30.27 -39.65 37.26
N LYS A 90 29.38 -38.66 37.18
CA LYS A 90 29.71 -37.23 37.25
C LYS A 90 29.31 -36.59 38.59
N ASP A 91 28.71 -37.35 39.51
CA ASP A 91 28.16 -36.88 40.78
C ASP A 91 27.07 -35.79 40.62
N PHE A 92 26.39 -35.77 39.48
CA PHE A 92 25.38 -34.75 39.15
C PHE A 92 24.07 -35.02 39.89
N LEU A 93 23.67 -36.30 40.02
CA LEU A 93 22.48 -36.68 40.79
C LEU A 93 22.71 -36.43 42.28
N ALA A 94 23.91 -36.72 42.77
CA ALA A 94 24.35 -36.36 44.12
C ALA A 94 24.25 -34.84 44.37
N ALA A 95 24.68 -34.03 43.40
CA ALA A 95 24.57 -32.58 43.48
C ALA A 95 23.14 -32.05 43.49
N ILE A 96 22.24 -32.63 42.67
CA ILE A 96 20.81 -32.30 42.74
C ILE A 96 20.26 -32.65 44.12
N ARG A 97 20.59 -33.85 44.66
CA ARG A 97 20.08 -34.30 45.96
C ARG A 97 20.46 -33.35 47.09
N ILE A 98 21.75 -33.03 47.23
CA ILE A 98 22.20 -32.11 48.29
C ILE A 98 21.64 -30.70 48.09
N ALA A 99 21.61 -30.20 46.85
CA ALA A 99 21.08 -28.88 46.56
C ALA A 99 19.57 -28.79 46.85
N GLU A 100 18.78 -29.83 46.56
CA GLU A 100 17.35 -29.87 46.84
C GLU A 100 17.05 -29.92 48.33
N VAL A 101 17.81 -30.71 49.10
CA VAL A 101 17.68 -30.79 50.56
C VAL A 101 18.04 -29.45 51.18
N HIS A 102 19.19 -28.87 50.81
CA HIS A 102 19.63 -27.57 51.30
C HIS A 102 18.64 -26.46 50.93
N LYS A 103 18.20 -26.40 49.67
CA LYS A 103 17.17 -25.47 49.20
C LYS A 103 15.90 -25.57 50.05
N SER A 104 15.45 -26.79 50.35
CA SER A 104 14.27 -27.02 51.19
C SER A 104 14.48 -26.52 52.63
N MET A 105 15.66 -26.70 53.22
CA MET A 105 16.00 -26.18 54.55
C MET A 105 16.02 -24.64 54.59
N VAL A 106 16.61 -24.01 53.57
CA VAL A 106 16.71 -22.56 53.45
C VAL A 106 15.32 -21.95 53.22
N LEU A 107 14.54 -22.49 52.28
CA LEU A 107 13.17 -22.03 52.01
C LEU A 107 12.25 -22.22 53.22
N ARG A 108 12.35 -23.31 53.98
CA ARG A 108 11.56 -23.48 55.22
C ARG A 108 11.87 -22.43 56.28
N LYS A 109 13.10 -21.92 56.33
CA LYS A 109 13.55 -20.98 57.36
C LYS A 109 13.31 -19.52 56.98
N PHE A 110 13.56 -19.17 55.73
CA PHE A 110 13.52 -17.79 55.24
C PHE A 110 12.35 -17.52 54.30
N ASP A 111 11.65 -18.56 53.85
CA ASP A 111 10.41 -18.50 53.07
C ASP A 111 10.48 -17.45 51.95
N LYS A 112 9.60 -16.45 52.00
CA LYS A 112 9.48 -15.38 51.01
C LYS A 112 10.72 -14.50 50.86
N TYR A 113 11.72 -14.57 51.74
CA TYR A 113 12.93 -13.73 51.62
C TYR A 113 13.92 -14.28 50.60
N ILE A 114 13.87 -15.57 50.24
CA ILE A 114 14.77 -16.13 49.23
C ILE A 114 14.33 -15.64 47.85
N VAL A 115 15.10 -14.76 47.23
CA VAL A 115 14.87 -14.27 45.86
C VAL A 115 15.10 -15.40 44.86
N SER A 116 16.27 -16.04 44.97
CA SER A 116 16.65 -17.15 44.10
C SER A 116 17.63 -18.09 44.80
N TYR A 117 17.53 -19.36 44.43
CA TYR A 117 18.47 -20.41 44.75
C TYR A 117 18.97 -20.99 43.44
N VAL A 118 20.26 -20.80 43.15
CA VAL A 118 20.81 -21.04 41.83
C VAL A 118 22.04 -21.93 41.96
N ALA A 119 22.03 -23.03 41.22
CA ALA A 119 23.19 -23.89 41.10
C ALA A 119 24.08 -23.39 39.95
N ALA A 120 25.39 -23.38 40.15
CA ALA A 120 26.33 -22.98 39.10
C ALA A 120 27.62 -23.82 39.17
N GLY A 121 28.66 -23.37 38.48
CA GLY A 121 29.94 -24.08 38.43
C GLY A 121 30.02 -25.13 37.32
N SER A 122 31.20 -25.73 37.20
CA SER A 122 31.54 -26.70 36.15
C SER A 122 30.60 -27.89 36.10
N LEU A 123 30.13 -28.36 37.26
CA LEU A 123 29.21 -29.49 37.36
C LEU A 123 27.87 -29.18 36.67
N PHE A 124 27.28 -28.02 36.94
CA PHE A 124 26.01 -27.59 36.35
C PHE A 124 26.16 -27.07 34.92
N ARG A 125 27.35 -26.59 34.53
CA ARG A 125 27.66 -26.35 33.10
C ARG A 125 27.68 -27.64 32.30
N GLY A 126 28.07 -28.76 32.90
CA GLY A 126 28.24 -30.05 32.22
C GLY A 126 29.67 -30.29 31.74
N ASP A 127 30.64 -29.55 32.31
CA ASP A 127 32.07 -29.73 32.07
C ASP A 127 32.59 -31.00 32.79
N LYS A 128 33.91 -31.22 32.79
CA LYS A 128 34.63 -32.33 33.47
C LYS A 128 34.11 -32.62 34.89
N LYS A 129 34.46 -33.78 35.45
CA LYS A 129 34.22 -34.15 36.85
C LYS A 129 34.69 -33.01 37.78
N SER A 130 33.75 -32.28 38.38
CA SER A 130 34.01 -31.21 39.35
C SER A 130 34.31 -31.82 40.72
N ASN A 131 35.12 -31.19 41.55
CA ASN A 131 35.27 -31.60 42.95
C ASN A 131 34.22 -30.92 43.86
N ASP A 132 33.69 -29.78 43.40
CA ASP A 132 32.85 -28.91 44.20
C ASP A 132 31.44 -28.81 43.61
N ILE A 133 30.47 -28.57 44.48
CA ILE A 133 29.07 -28.31 44.15
C ILE A 133 28.79 -26.86 44.58
N ASP A 134 28.68 -25.96 43.62
CA ASP A 134 28.47 -24.53 43.88
C ASP A 134 26.98 -24.15 43.85
N VAL A 135 26.52 -23.53 44.93
CA VAL A 135 25.18 -22.96 45.03
C VAL A 135 25.23 -21.53 45.53
N TYR A 136 24.36 -20.70 44.97
CA TYR A 136 24.24 -19.28 45.25
C TYR A 136 22.84 -19.03 45.76
N VAL A 137 22.73 -18.32 46.87
CA VAL A 137 21.45 -17.94 47.49
C VAL A 137 21.39 -16.42 47.54
N VAL A 138 20.39 -15.83 46.89
CA VAL A 138 20.11 -14.39 46.95
C VAL A 138 18.94 -14.16 47.90
N VAL A 139 19.15 -13.34 48.92
CA VAL A 139 18.17 -13.04 49.96
C VAL A 139 17.74 -11.58 49.87
N ASP A 140 16.45 -11.33 49.93
CA ASP A 140 15.85 -10.01 49.91
C ASP A 140 16.08 -9.29 51.25
N ASP A 141 16.88 -8.22 51.23
CA ASP A 141 17.17 -7.38 52.39
C ASP A 141 16.44 -6.03 52.36
N THR A 142 15.51 -5.84 51.42
CA THR A 142 14.93 -4.51 51.13
C THR A 142 14.07 -3.96 52.27
N ASP A 143 13.55 -4.81 53.15
CA ASP A 143 12.70 -4.44 54.29
C ASP A 143 13.47 -4.34 55.63
N VAL A 144 14.79 -4.56 55.63
CA VAL A 144 15.59 -4.50 56.86
C VAL A 144 15.67 -3.07 57.41
N LYS A 145 15.31 -2.93 58.69
CA LYS A 145 15.30 -1.64 59.42
C LYS A 145 16.07 -1.66 60.75
N ARG A 146 16.33 -2.84 61.31
CA ARG A 146 16.79 -3.00 62.71
C ARG A 146 18.28 -3.29 62.87
N MET A 147 18.97 -3.65 61.80
CA MET A 147 20.40 -3.94 61.81
C MET A 147 21.05 -3.47 60.51
N SER A 148 22.37 -3.37 60.49
CA SER A 148 23.10 -3.03 59.27
C SER A 148 23.04 -4.17 58.24
N ARG A 149 23.15 -3.83 56.95
CA ARG A 149 23.23 -4.82 55.86
C ARG A 149 24.43 -5.75 56.00
N PHE A 150 25.55 -5.24 56.49
CA PHE A 150 26.74 -6.02 56.77
C PHE A 150 26.47 -7.10 57.83
N GLU A 151 25.88 -6.70 58.96
CA GLU A 151 25.53 -7.63 60.04
C GLU A 151 24.49 -8.66 59.60
N LEU A 152 23.49 -8.23 58.82
CA LEU A 152 22.49 -9.12 58.23
C LEU A 152 23.15 -10.18 57.34
N LYS A 153 24.03 -9.74 56.43
CA LYS A 153 24.74 -10.61 55.48
C LYS A 153 25.55 -11.67 56.20
N ASP A 154 26.32 -11.29 57.22
CA ASP A 154 27.13 -12.24 58.00
C ASP A 154 26.27 -13.26 58.75
N LYS A 155 25.17 -12.81 59.37
CA LYS A 155 24.21 -13.71 60.05
C LYS A 155 23.54 -14.68 59.08
N LEU A 156 23.04 -14.19 57.95
CA LEU A 156 22.42 -15.02 56.91
C LEU A 156 23.41 -16.03 56.35
N ARG A 157 24.63 -15.59 56.03
CA ARG A 157 25.70 -16.44 55.52
C ARG A 157 26.02 -17.56 56.51
N ALA A 158 26.20 -17.26 57.79
CA ALA A 158 26.50 -18.27 58.81
C ALA A 158 25.40 -19.33 58.91
N ILE A 159 24.12 -18.90 58.89
CA ILE A 159 22.98 -19.83 58.97
C ILE A 159 22.89 -20.70 57.73
N ILE A 160 22.93 -20.10 56.54
CA ILE A 160 22.74 -20.81 55.27
C ILE A 160 23.92 -21.78 55.02
N ILE A 161 25.16 -21.37 55.27
CA ILE A 161 26.32 -22.28 55.18
C ILE A 161 26.20 -23.44 56.18
N GLY A 162 25.74 -23.17 57.40
CA GLY A 162 25.49 -24.20 58.41
C GLY A 162 24.46 -25.24 57.95
N GLN A 163 23.36 -24.79 57.33
CA GLN A 163 22.35 -25.67 56.72
C GLN A 163 22.94 -26.49 55.56
N GLY A 164 23.90 -25.94 54.81
CA GLY A 164 24.62 -26.67 53.76
C GLY A 164 25.41 -27.86 54.33
N SER A 165 26.11 -27.65 55.45
CA SER A 165 26.85 -28.72 56.13
C SER A 165 25.93 -29.81 56.68
N GLU A 166 24.75 -29.42 57.20
CA GLU A 166 23.73 -30.37 57.64
C GLU A 166 23.17 -31.17 56.46
N ALA A 167 22.91 -30.53 55.32
CA ALA A 167 22.44 -31.18 54.10
C ALA A 167 23.47 -32.21 53.58
N SER A 168 24.78 -31.91 53.61
CA SER A 168 25.83 -32.88 53.29
C SER A 168 25.75 -34.14 54.16
N ARG A 169 25.58 -33.95 55.48
CA ARG A 169 25.48 -35.07 56.43
C ARG A 169 24.23 -35.92 56.22
N VAL A 170 23.07 -35.29 56.02
CA VAL A 170 21.79 -35.99 55.82
C VAL A 170 21.77 -36.77 54.51
N THR A 171 22.37 -36.20 53.45
CA THR A 171 22.37 -36.83 52.12
C THR A 171 23.49 -37.85 51.91
N GLY A 172 24.50 -37.87 52.79
CA GLY A 172 25.67 -38.74 52.66
C GLY A 172 26.57 -38.39 51.47
N VAL A 173 26.45 -37.18 50.93
CA VAL A 173 27.23 -36.75 49.76
C VAL A 173 28.61 -36.25 50.21
N ASN A 174 29.65 -37.01 49.84
CA ASN A 174 31.05 -36.73 50.19
C ASN A 174 31.75 -35.79 49.18
N LYS A 175 31.11 -34.67 48.82
CA LYS A 175 31.70 -33.61 48.00
C LYS A 175 31.70 -32.28 48.74
N GLN A 176 32.61 -31.39 48.36
CA GLN A 176 32.61 -30.04 48.89
C GLN A 176 31.36 -29.30 48.39
N PHE A 177 30.54 -28.84 49.33
CA PHE A 177 29.33 -28.09 49.04
C PHE A 177 29.56 -26.62 49.33
N HIS A 178 29.85 -25.86 48.27
CA HIS A 178 30.24 -24.46 48.39
C HIS A 178 29.00 -23.56 48.25
N VAL A 179 28.61 -22.95 49.36
CA VAL A 179 27.43 -22.11 49.45
C VAL A 179 27.84 -20.64 49.53
N GLN A 180 27.41 -19.84 48.55
CA GLN A 180 27.58 -18.40 48.56
C GLN A 180 26.25 -17.70 48.83
N THR A 181 26.24 -16.78 49.78
CA THR A 181 25.05 -16.02 50.16
C THR A 181 25.24 -14.55 49.81
N TYR A 182 24.28 -13.99 49.10
CA TYR A 182 24.22 -12.59 48.72
C TYR A 182 22.92 -11.97 49.24
N ILE A 183 22.99 -10.74 49.73
CA ILE A 183 21.81 -9.91 49.91
C ILE A 183 21.48 -9.19 48.60
N LEU A 184 20.21 -8.92 48.34
CA LEU A 184 19.70 -8.43 47.06
C LEU A 184 20.34 -7.10 46.66
N THR A 185 20.49 -6.15 47.59
CA THR A 185 21.12 -4.86 47.28
C THR A 185 22.59 -5.00 46.88
N ASP A 186 23.38 -5.77 47.64
CA ASP A 186 24.80 -6.02 47.34
C ASP A 186 24.97 -6.76 46.00
N PHE A 187 24.07 -7.71 45.73
CA PHE A 187 24.06 -8.42 44.46
C PHE A 187 23.85 -7.45 43.30
N TRP A 188 22.87 -6.56 43.42
CA TRP A 188 22.58 -5.56 42.40
C TRP A 188 23.73 -4.57 42.18
N GLU A 189 24.36 -4.11 43.26
CA GLU A 189 25.59 -3.30 43.15
C GLU A 189 26.70 -4.05 42.42
N SER A 190 26.89 -5.33 42.72
CA SER A 190 27.90 -6.17 42.06
C SER A 190 27.60 -6.40 40.56
N VAL A 191 26.33 -6.45 40.17
CA VAL A 191 25.92 -6.47 38.75
C VAL A 191 26.29 -5.14 38.07
N LYS A 192 25.99 -4.01 38.72
CA LYS A 192 26.29 -2.67 38.21
C LYS A 192 27.79 -2.44 38.07
N ASP A 193 28.58 -2.92 39.02
CA ASP A 193 30.04 -2.77 39.06
C ASP A 193 30.77 -3.85 38.24
N ALA A 194 30.02 -4.67 37.51
CA ALA A 194 30.53 -5.71 36.61
C ALA A 194 31.48 -6.71 37.25
N ASN A 195 31.09 -7.21 38.43
CA ASN A 195 31.83 -8.25 39.13
C ASN A 195 31.89 -9.54 38.27
N PRO A 196 33.10 -10.07 37.95
CA PRO A 196 33.25 -11.25 37.09
C PRO A 196 32.56 -12.51 37.63
N VAL A 197 32.50 -12.68 38.96
CA VAL A 197 31.84 -13.81 39.61
C VAL A 197 30.33 -13.73 39.39
N ILE A 198 29.75 -12.54 39.56
CA ILE A 198 28.31 -12.31 39.35
C ILE A 198 27.93 -12.47 37.88
N PHE A 199 28.79 -12.08 36.95
CA PHE A 199 28.54 -12.26 35.52
C PHE A 199 28.57 -13.74 35.14
N THR A 200 29.55 -14.49 35.65
CA THR A 200 29.62 -15.96 35.47
C THR A 200 28.40 -16.63 36.08
N PHE A 201 28.00 -16.19 37.28
CA PHE A 201 26.80 -16.64 37.98
C PHE A 201 25.52 -16.42 37.15
N LEU A 202 25.29 -15.22 36.62
CA LEU A 202 24.13 -14.93 35.79
C LEU A 202 24.16 -15.73 34.48
N ARG A 203 25.33 -15.82 33.83
CA ARG A 203 25.50 -16.50 32.54
C ARG A 203 25.28 -18.01 32.65
N ASP A 204 25.91 -18.65 33.61
CA ASP A 204 26.00 -20.11 33.69
C ASP A 204 25.03 -20.71 34.73
N GLY A 205 24.49 -19.89 35.64
CA GLY A 205 23.63 -20.34 36.71
C GLY A 205 22.30 -20.94 36.22
N VAL A 206 21.90 -22.02 36.87
CA VAL A 206 20.65 -22.75 36.70
C VAL A 206 19.80 -22.55 37.96
N PRO A 207 18.67 -21.82 37.89
CA PRO A 207 17.85 -21.55 39.06
C PRO A 207 17.12 -22.83 39.48
N LEU A 208 17.40 -23.36 40.67
CA LEU A 208 16.63 -24.47 41.25
C LEU A 208 15.40 -23.98 42.03
N TYR A 209 15.34 -22.66 42.24
CA TYR A 209 14.21 -21.88 42.70
C TYR A 209 14.42 -20.41 42.33
N ASP A 210 13.40 -19.73 41.83
CA ASP A 210 13.41 -18.29 41.54
C ASP A 210 12.01 -17.71 41.79
N ARG A 211 11.94 -16.54 42.43
CA ARG A 211 10.69 -15.76 42.57
C ARG A 211 10.36 -14.90 41.35
N GLY A 212 11.04 -15.13 40.23
CA GLY A 212 10.88 -14.39 38.99
C GLY A 212 11.83 -13.18 38.87
N VAL A 213 13.00 -13.24 39.50
CA VAL A 213 13.98 -12.13 39.49
C VAL A 213 15.26 -12.53 38.78
N PHE A 214 15.77 -13.74 39.03
CA PHE A 214 17.02 -14.21 38.42
C PHE A 214 16.90 -14.37 36.90
N MET A 215 15.79 -14.93 36.41
CA MET A 215 15.61 -15.14 34.96
C MET A 215 15.59 -13.83 34.16
N PRO A 216 14.89 -12.76 34.57
CA PRO A 216 15.02 -11.45 33.97
C PRO A 216 16.47 -10.93 33.91
N TRP A 217 17.26 -11.07 34.98
CA TRP A 217 18.66 -10.63 34.97
C TRP A 217 19.51 -11.43 33.98
N LYS A 218 19.34 -12.76 33.95
CA LYS A 218 20.00 -13.63 32.97
C LYS A 218 19.65 -13.23 31.54
N LEU A 219 18.38 -12.91 31.27
CA LEU A 219 17.92 -12.45 29.97
C LEU A 219 18.55 -11.10 29.59
N LEU A 220 18.57 -10.13 30.50
CA LEU A 220 19.20 -8.83 30.28
C LEU A 220 20.70 -8.96 29.98
N LEU A 221 21.41 -9.88 30.64
CA LEU A 221 22.80 -10.19 30.32
C LEU A 221 22.94 -10.75 28.90
N LYS A 222 22.14 -11.77 28.55
CA LYS A 222 22.14 -12.37 27.20
C LYS A 222 21.81 -11.37 26.08
N MET A 223 20.97 -10.39 26.37
CA MET A 223 20.62 -9.30 25.44
C MET A 223 21.70 -8.21 25.35
N GLY A 224 22.82 -8.32 26.07
CA GLY A 224 23.86 -7.29 26.13
C GLY A 224 23.39 -5.99 26.78
N ARG A 225 22.37 -6.04 27.63
CA ARG A 225 21.81 -4.86 28.33
C ARG A 225 22.53 -4.56 29.64
N ILE A 226 23.19 -5.55 30.23
CA ILE A 226 24.08 -5.36 31.38
C ILE A 226 25.48 -5.02 30.86
N LYS A 227 26.03 -3.87 31.26
CA LYS A 227 27.31 -3.34 30.75
C LYS A 227 28.37 -3.36 31.85
N PRO A 228 29.67 -3.52 31.51
CA PRO A 228 30.22 -3.92 30.21
C PRO A 228 30.36 -5.45 30.06
N SER A 229 29.30 -6.16 29.64
CA SER A 229 29.39 -7.60 29.36
C SER A 229 29.92 -7.88 27.94
N SER A 230 30.44 -9.09 27.70
CA SER A 230 30.88 -9.52 26.36
C SER A 230 29.73 -9.45 25.35
N GLU A 231 28.52 -9.85 25.76
CA GLU A 231 27.30 -9.79 24.98
C GLU A 231 26.95 -8.34 24.58
N ALA A 232 27.21 -7.37 25.47
CA ALA A 232 27.03 -5.95 25.18
C ALA A 232 28.06 -5.44 24.16
N ILE A 233 29.30 -5.92 24.21
CA ILE A 233 30.36 -5.57 23.26
C ILE A 233 30.02 -6.13 21.87
N ASP A 234 29.67 -7.42 21.80
CA ASP A 234 29.28 -8.08 20.55
C ASP A 234 28.10 -7.37 19.89
N LEU A 235 27.09 -6.99 20.68
CA LEU A 235 25.95 -6.21 20.19
C LEU A 235 26.37 -4.86 19.59
N GLN A 236 27.32 -4.16 20.20
CA GLN A 236 27.82 -2.88 19.66
C GLN A 236 28.62 -3.09 18.37
N MET A 237 29.40 -4.17 18.28
CA MET A 237 30.16 -4.52 17.07
C MET A 237 29.22 -4.90 15.90
N ASP A 238 28.25 -5.80 16.16
CA ASP A 238 27.23 -6.24 15.20
C ASP A 238 26.37 -5.06 14.69
N LEU A 239 26.07 -4.08 15.54
CA LEU A 239 25.40 -2.85 15.12
C LEU A 239 26.19 -2.10 14.03
N GLY A 240 27.51 -2.04 14.14
CA GLY A 240 28.38 -1.42 13.13
C GLY A 240 28.25 -2.10 11.77
N GLU A 241 28.29 -3.43 11.74
CA GLU A 241 28.13 -4.22 10.51
C GLU A 241 26.74 -4.01 9.88
N LYS A 242 25.68 -4.08 10.69
CA LYS A 242 24.30 -3.83 10.23
C LYS A 242 24.11 -2.42 9.66
N LEU A 243 24.77 -1.41 10.23
CA LEU A 243 24.72 -0.05 9.70
C LEU A 243 25.39 0.06 8.33
N LEU A 244 26.47 -0.68 8.08
CA LEU A 244 27.12 -0.75 6.76
C LEU A 244 26.24 -1.47 5.74
N GLU A 245 25.64 -2.60 6.09
CA GLU A 245 24.67 -3.29 5.22
C GLU A 245 23.48 -2.40 4.86
N ARG A 246 22.91 -1.70 5.84
CA ARG A 246 21.84 -0.72 5.62
C ARG A 246 22.30 0.39 4.67
N THR A 247 23.54 0.83 4.78
CA THR A 247 24.10 1.87 3.90
C THR A 247 24.22 1.36 2.45
N ARG A 248 24.74 0.14 2.23
CA ARG A 248 24.76 -0.49 0.90
C ARG A 248 23.36 -0.63 0.30
N GLY A 249 22.38 -1.04 1.11
CA GLY A 249 20.98 -1.11 0.70
C GLY A 249 20.41 0.23 0.22
N LYS A 250 20.74 1.34 0.91
CA LYS A 250 20.34 2.68 0.48
C LYS A 250 20.98 3.08 -0.85
N LEU A 251 22.26 2.78 -1.05
CA LEU A 251 22.96 3.06 -2.31
C LEU A 251 22.32 2.30 -3.50
N LEU A 252 21.91 1.05 -3.27
CA LEU A 252 21.16 0.27 -4.27
C LEU A 252 19.81 0.90 -4.59
N SER A 253 19.03 1.32 -3.57
CA SER A 253 17.72 1.97 -3.78
C SER A 253 17.83 3.28 -4.54
N VAL A 254 18.86 4.10 -4.29
CA VAL A 254 19.11 5.32 -5.08
C VAL A 254 19.22 5.01 -6.58
N VAL A 255 19.89 3.92 -6.96
CA VAL A 255 20.06 3.54 -8.38
C VAL A 255 18.84 2.82 -8.92
N GLY A 256 18.35 1.81 -8.20
CA GLY A 256 17.29 0.92 -8.65
C GLY A 256 15.91 1.58 -8.66
N GLU A 257 15.66 2.54 -7.78
CA GLU A 257 14.33 3.16 -7.64
C GLU A 257 14.39 4.62 -8.06
N ASP A 258 15.14 5.45 -7.35
CA ASP A 258 15.08 6.91 -7.53
C ASP A 258 15.56 7.34 -8.91
N LEU A 259 16.77 6.96 -9.31
CA LEU A 259 17.34 7.33 -10.61
C LEU A 259 16.59 6.69 -11.77
N TYR A 260 16.16 5.44 -11.62
CA TYR A 260 15.40 4.73 -12.64
C TYR A 260 14.06 5.43 -12.94
N TYR A 261 13.24 5.67 -11.93
CA TYR A 261 11.93 6.31 -12.12
C TYR A 261 12.04 7.80 -12.45
N ALA A 262 13.09 8.49 -12.00
CA ALA A 262 13.38 9.87 -12.40
C ALA A 262 13.63 10.01 -13.91
N MET A 263 14.13 8.95 -14.57
CA MET A 263 14.32 8.94 -16.01
C MET A 263 13.12 8.34 -16.76
N LEU A 264 12.52 7.27 -16.24
CA LEU A 264 11.40 6.59 -16.90
C LEU A 264 10.13 7.43 -16.95
N ASN A 265 9.73 8.07 -15.85
CA ASN A 265 8.44 8.75 -15.79
C ASN A 265 8.35 9.95 -16.76
N PRO A 266 9.38 10.81 -16.89
CA PRO A 266 9.39 11.85 -17.92
C PRO A 266 9.35 11.30 -19.36
N ALA A 267 9.98 10.16 -19.62
CA ALA A 267 9.92 9.51 -20.93
C ALA A 267 8.50 9.09 -21.29
N GLN A 268 7.82 8.40 -20.38
CA GLN A 268 6.42 7.98 -20.56
C GLN A 268 5.52 9.19 -20.75
N ALA A 269 5.70 10.24 -19.95
CA ALA A 269 4.92 11.47 -20.09
C ALA A 269 5.15 12.18 -21.43
N ALA A 270 6.37 12.13 -22.00
CA ALA A 270 6.63 12.68 -23.34
C ALA A 270 5.87 11.90 -24.43
N LEU A 271 5.83 10.57 -24.32
CA LEU A 271 5.07 9.70 -25.22
C LEU A 271 3.55 9.92 -25.07
N MET A 272 3.08 10.14 -23.84
CA MET A 272 1.67 10.49 -23.57
C MET A 272 1.30 11.85 -24.18
N LEU A 273 2.18 12.85 -24.06
CA LEU A 273 1.99 14.15 -24.69
C LEU A 273 1.94 14.01 -26.23
N TYR A 274 2.67 13.06 -26.78
CA TYR A 274 2.62 12.70 -28.20
C TYR A 274 1.32 11.97 -28.62
N GLY A 275 0.45 11.64 -27.66
CA GLY A 275 -0.86 11.04 -27.91
C GLY A 275 -0.89 9.51 -27.81
N LEU A 276 0.15 8.89 -27.25
CA LEU A 276 0.15 7.46 -26.95
C LEU A 276 -0.42 7.18 -25.55
N ASN A 277 -0.96 5.99 -25.35
CA ASN A 277 -1.26 5.52 -23.99
C ASN A 277 0.05 5.31 -23.21
N PRO A 278 0.03 5.36 -21.86
CA PRO A 278 1.20 5.11 -21.04
C PRO A 278 1.81 3.73 -21.36
N PRO A 279 3.03 3.66 -21.92
CA PRO A 279 3.64 2.40 -22.31
C PRO A 279 4.30 1.69 -21.13
N THR A 280 4.53 0.39 -21.24
CA THR A 280 5.30 -0.33 -20.21
C THR A 280 6.75 0.16 -20.17
N PRO A 281 7.51 -0.10 -19.08
CA PRO A 281 8.88 0.39 -19.00
C PRO A 281 9.84 -0.18 -20.05
N LYS A 282 9.54 -1.39 -20.59
CA LYS A 282 10.31 -1.98 -21.69
C LYS A 282 9.96 -1.31 -23.02
N GLU A 283 8.67 -1.12 -23.29
CA GLU A 283 8.19 -0.48 -24.52
C GLU A 283 8.58 0.99 -24.60
N THR A 284 8.64 1.69 -23.46
CA THR A 284 9.00 3.11 -23.38
C THR A 284 10.31 3.39 -24.12
N ILE A 285 11.33 2.55 -23.92
CA ILE A 285 12.64 2.68 -24.54
C ILE A 285 12.55 2.54 -26.07
N SER A 286 11.88 1.48 -26.55
CA SER A 286 11.70 1.25 -27.98
C SER A 286 10.93 2.38 -28.64
N LEU A 287 9.83 2.83 -28.03
CA LEU A 287 8.99 3.90 -28.55
C LEU A 287 9.71 5.25 -28.57
N LEU A 288 10.51 5.58 -27.56
CA LEU A 288 11.34 6.79 -27.58
C LEU A 288 12.28 6.80 -28.79
N ARG A 289 12.91 5.65 -29.07
CA ARG A 289 13.85 5.50 -30.19
C ARG A 289 13.13 5.62 -31.53
N GLU A 290 12.09 4.84 -31.75
CA GLU A 290 11.34 4.82 -33.01
C GLU A 290 10.71 6.18 -33.31
N ILE A 291 10.06 6.80 -32.33
CA ILE A 291 9.29 8.02 -32.54
C ILE A 291 10.19 9.25 -32.50
N PHE A 292 10.90 9.49 -31.40
CA PHE A 292 11.58 10.78 -31.21
C PHE A 292 12.98 10.81 -31.82
N VAL A 293 13.67 9.68 -31.94
CA VAL A 293 15.01 9.63 -32.58
C VAL A 293 14.89 9.41 -34.08
N GLN A 294 14.17 8.37 -34.52
CA GLN A 294 14.17 7.97 -35.93
C GLN A 294 13.14 8.74 -36.78
N LYS A 295 11.87 8.75 -36.37
CA LYS A 295 10.77 9.38 -37.12
C LYS A 295 10.80 10.90 -37.04
N GLU A 296 10.71 11.44 -35.83
CA GLU A 296 10.57 12.88 -35.61
C GLU A 296 11.92 13.62 -35.54
N LYS A 297 13.02 12.89 -35.24
CA LYS A 297 14.39 13.41 -35.14
C LYS A 297 14.53 14.61 -34.19
N ILE A 298 13.83 14.56 -33.06
CA ILE A 298 13.79 15.59 -32.01
C ILE A 298 14.43 15.15 -30.69
N LEU A 299 15.03 13.96 -30.64
CA LEU A 299 15.79 13.43 -29.51
C LEU A 299 17.04 12.70 -29.99
N GLU A 300 18.15 12.85 -29.28
CA GLU A 300 19.43 12.22 -29.58
C GLU A 300 19.54 10.82 -28.95
N GLU A 301 20.11 9.86 -29.68
CA GLU A 301 20.21 8.44 -29.26
C GLU A 301 20.89 8.25 -27.89
N LYS A 302 21.87 9.11 -27.55
CA LYS A 302 22.58 9.03 -26.26
C LYS A 302 21.64 9.06 -25.06
N TYR A 303 20.52 9.79 -25.14
CA TYR A 303 19.57 9.89 -24.03
C TYR A 303 18.75 8.61 -23.87
N VAL A 304 18.40 7.95 -24.97
CA VAL A 304 17.73 6.64 -24.93
C VAL A 304 18.65 5.59 -24.32
N LYS A 305 19.95 5.60 -24.68
CA LYS A 305 20.95 4.71 -24.10
C LYS A 305 21.12 4.89 -22.58
N ASN A 306 21.09 6.13 -22.08
CA ASN A 306 21.13 6.36 -20.64
C ASN A 306 19.93 5.70 -19.93
N LEU A 307 18.73 5.76 -20.51
CA LEU A 307 17.54 5.12 -19.93
C LEU A 307 17.63 3.57 -19.99
N GLU A 308 18.22 3.02 -21.06
CA GLU A 308 18.51 1.58 -21.16
C GLU A 308 19.48 1.10 -20.08
N GLU A 309 20.56 1.84 -19.87
CA GLU A 309 21.58 1.55 -18.87
C GLU A 309 20.99 1.50 -17.45
N ILE A 310 20.24 2.54 -17.06
CA ILE A 310 19.63 2.59 -15.72
C ILE A 310 18.54 1.52 -15.55
N ARG A 311 17.81 1.18 -16.61
CA ARG A 311 16.83 0.08 -16.57
C ARG A 311 17.51 -1.27 -16.36
N LYS A 312 18.69 -1.48 -16.96
CA LYS A 312 19.49 -2.69 -16.75
C LYS A 312 19.91 -2.77 -15.28
N TYR A 313 20.44 -1.68 -14.72
CA TYR A 313 20.78 -1.61 -13.30
C TYR A 313 19.59 -1.95 -12.40
N TYR A 314 18.42 -1.35 -12.64
CA TYR A 314 17.21 -1.67 -11.89
C TYR A 314 16.88 -3.17 -11.90
N LYS A 315 16.91 -3.80 -13.08
CA LYS A 315 16.63 -5.24 -13.21
C LYS A 315 17.70 -6.09 -12.52
N ASP A 316 18.98 -5.75 -12.69
CA ASP A 316 20.06 -6.50 -12.08
C ASP A 316 20.02 -6.40 -10.53
N ILE A 317 19.56 -5.27 -9.98
CA ILE A 317 19.32 -5.07 -8.54
C ILE A 317 18.08 -5.86 -8.08
N GLU A 318 16.96 -5.78 -8.81
CA GLU A 318 15.71 -6.49 -8.49
C GLU A 318 15.92 -8.02 -8.47
N HIS A 319 16.74 -8.55 -9.38
CA HIS A 319 17.09 -9.97 -9.43
C HIS A 319 18.20 -10.35 -8.43
N GLY A 320 18.73 -9.42 -7.65
CA GLY A 320 19.82 -9.66 -6.68
C GLY A 320 21.17 -10.00 -7.32
N THR A 321 21.33 -9.73 -8.62
CA THR A 321 22.59 -9.92 -9.35
C THR A 321 23.61 -8.85 -8.96
N VAL A 322 23.14 -7.61 -8.78
CA VAL A 322 23.95 -6.51 -8.23
C VAL A 322 23.61 -6.34 -6.74
N LYS A 323 24.60 -6.58 -5.88
CA LYS A 323 24.47 -6.49 -4.42
C LYS A 323 25.18 -5.29 -3.79
N ASP A 324 25.95 -4.56 -4.59
CA ASP A 324 26.66 -3.36 -4.14
C ASP A 324 26.92 -2.44 -5.35
N VAL A 325 26.94 -1.13 -5.11
CA VAL A 325 27.23 -0.12 -6.13
C VAL A 325 28.23 0.89 -5.57
N LYS A 326 29.30 1.13 -6.31
CA LYS A 326 30.34 2.10 -5.91
C LYS A 326 29.77 3.53 -5.96
N GLY A 327 30.14 4.37 -5.00
CA GLY A 327 29.73 5.79 -4.98
C GLY A 327 30.04 6.53 -6.28
N ALA A 328 31.23 6.32 -6.87
CA ALA A 328 31.61 6.92 -8.14
C ALA A 328 30.68 6.53 -9.32
N GLU A 329 30.11 5.33 -9.27
CA GLU A 329 29.16 4.87 -10.28
C GLU A 329 27.80 5.56 -10.10
N ILE A 330 27.36 5.76 -8.86
CA ILE A 330 26.15 6.54 -8.54
C ILE A 330 26.29 7.97 -9.03
N ASP A 331 27.43 8.61 -8.78
CA ASP A 331 27.71 9.98 -9.25
C ASP A 331 27.65 10.08 -10.78
N ARG A 332 28.20 9.08 -11.49
CA ARG A 332 28.11 8.99 -12.96
C ARG A 332 26.67 8.88 -13.44
N LEU A 333 25.89 7.99 -12.84
CA LEU A 333 24.48 7.77 -13.20
C LEU A 333 23.62 8.99 -12.88
N LEU A 334 23.84 9.63 -11.73
CA LEU A 334 23.14 10.86 -11.34
C LEU A 334 23.42 12.00 -12.31
N LYS A 335 24.67 12.18 -12.74
CA LYS A 335 25.02 13.17 -13.78
C LYS A 335 24.29 12.87 -15.10
N GLY A 336 24.29 11.61 -15.53
CA GLY A 336 23.59 11.16 -16.73
C GLY A 336 22.07 11.40 -16.66
N ALA A 337 21.45 11.14 -15.50
CA ALA A 337 20.03 11.38 -15.23
C ALA A 337 19.67 12.88 -15.26
N ASN A 338 20.53 13.74 -14.70
CA ASN A 338 20.34 15.19 -14.74
C ASN A 338 20.40 15.75 -16.17
N GLU A 339 21.41 15.36 -16.95
CA GLU A 339 21.53 15.74 -18.36
C GLU A 339 20.34 15.24 -19.18
N TYR A 340 19.91 14.00 -18.93
CA TYR A 340 18.72 13.40 -19.54
C TYR A 340 17.45 14.21 -19.24
N LEU A 341 17.19 14.51 -17.97
CA LEU A 341 15.98 15.22 -17.55
C LEU A 341 15.90 16.63 -18.15
N GLN A 342 17.03 17.36 -18.17
CA GLN A 342 17.10 18.67 -18.83
C GLN A 342 16.75 18.56 -20.32
N ARG A 343 17.22 17.51 -21.00
CA ARG A 343 16.92 17.32 -22.41
C ARG A 343 15.46 16.93 -22.66
N ILE A 344 14.90 16.05 -21.85
CA ILE A 344 13.49 15.67 -21.96
C ILE A 344 12.59 16.89 -21.73
N LYS A 345 12.90 17.77 -20.78
CA LYS A 345 12.16 19.05 -20.62
C LYS A 345 12.15 19.90 -21.90
N LYS A 346 13.27 19.98 -22.63
CA LYS A 346 13.33 20.67 -23.93
C LYS A 346 12.46 19.95 -24.99
N LEU A 347 12.44 18.61 -24.99
CA LEU A 347 11.57 17.82 -25.86
C LEU A 347 10.09 18.14 -25.60
N PHE A 348 9.68 18.25 -24.33
CA PHE A 348 8.32 18.65 -23.97
C PHE A 348 7.93 20.00 -24.58
N THR A 349 8.77 21.03 -24.46
CA THR A 349 8.49 22.34 -25.06
C THR A 349 8.29 22.27 -26.57
N VAL A 350 9.09 21.45 -27.26
CA VAL A 350 8.97 21.24 -28.71
C VAL A 350 7.65 20.54 -29.06
N LEU A 351 7.27 19.50 -28.30
CA LEU A 351 6.02 18.77 -28.50
C LEU A 351 4.80 19.66 -28.26
N GLU A 352 4.75 20.39 -27.13
CA GLU A 352 3.64 21.30 -26.82
C GLU A 352 3.40 22.32 -27.94
N THR A 353 4.47 22.90 -28.49
CA THR A 353 4.38 23.88 -29.58
C THR A 353 3.78 23.28 -30.85
N ARG A 354 4.17 22.04 -31.20
CA ARG A 354 3.62 21.33 -32.37
C ARG A 354 2.13 20.98 -32.19
N PHE A 355 1.75 20.50 -31.00
CA PHE A 355 0.36 20.14 -30.71
C PHE A 355 -0.58 21.35 -30.67
N ASP A 356 -0.15 22.47 -30.06
CA ASP A 356 -0.97 23.68 -30.06
C ASP A 356 -1.18 24.21 -31.48
N THR A 357 -0.15 24.15 -32.34
CA THR A 357 -0.29 24.56 -33.75
C THR A 357 -1.34 23.73 -34.49
N LYS A 358 -1.32 22.39 -34.33
CA LYS A 358 -2.29 21.50 -34.96
C LYS A 358 -3.72 21.74 -34.45
N LYS A 359 -3.92 21.80 -33.13
CA LYS A 359 -5.24 22.05 -32.53
C LYS A 359 -5.84 23.39 -32.95
N ILE A 360 -5.00 24.41 -33.13
CA ILE A 360 -5.48 25.73 -33.56
C ILE A 360 -5.88 25.72 -35.03
N LYS A 361 -5.22 24.91 -35.87
CA LYS A 361 -5.67 24.65 -37.24
C LYS A 361 -7.06 23.98 -37.26
N ASP A 362 -7.29 22.99 -36.41
CA ASP A 362 -8.60 22.32 -36.34
C ASP A 362 -9.72 23.29 -35.88
N VAL A 363 -9.46 24.07 -34.83
CA VAL A 363 -10.38 25.14 -34.36
C VAL A 363 -10.62 26.19 -35.45
N ALA A 364 -9.58 26.44 -36.25
CA ALA A 364 -9.64 27.37 -37.34
C ALA A 364 -10.61 26.89 -38.45
N ASP A 365 -10.50 25.63 -38.85
CA ASP A 365 -11.36 25.02 -39.85
C ASP A 365 -12.83 24.98 -39.36
N GLU A 366 -13.06 24.73 -38.07
CA GLU A 366 -14.40 24.71 -37.46
C GLU A 366 -15.09 26.09 -37.46
N VAL A 367 -14.33 27.16 -37.15
CA VAL A 367 -14.81 28.55 -37.24
C VAL A 367 -15.18 28.92 -38.67
N GLU A 368 -14.37 28.51 -39.65
CA GLU A 368 -14.65 28.76 -41.07
C GLU A 368 -15.90 28.00 -41.54
N SER A 369 -16.04 26.74 -41.12
CA SER A 369 -17.24 25.94 -41.41
C SER A 369 -18.51 26.58 -40.86
N SER A 370 -18.49 27.00 -39.59
CA SER A 370 -19.63 27.68 -38.95
C SER A 370 -19.98 28.99 -39.66
N ALA A 371 -18.97 29.76 -40.07
CA ALA A 371 -19.21 31.01 -40.80
C ALA A 371 -19.80 30.76 -42.19
N LYS A 372 -19.41 29.69 -42.89
CA LYS A 372 -20.03 29.28 -44.16
C LYS A 372 -21.48 28.86 -43.97
N GLU A 373 -21.77 28.03 -42.97
CA GLU A 373 -23.13 27.59 -42.63
C GLU A 373 -24.08 28.78 -42.43
N LEU A 374 -23.61 29.84 -41.76
CA LEU A 374 -24.36 31.06 -41.58
C LEU A 374 -24.66 31.80 -42.89
N LEU A 375 -23.68 31.87 -43.80
CA LEU A 375 -23.88 32.51 -45.11
C LEU A 375 -24.83 31.70 -45.98
N ASP A 376 -24.73 30.37 -45.93
CA ASP A 376 -25.60 29.46 -46.65
C ASP A 376 -27.05 29.55 -46.14
N PHE A 377 -27.26 29.65 -44.82
CA PHE A 377 -28.59 29.84 -44.23
C PHE A 377 -29.31 31.09 -44.77
N TYR A 378 -28.59 32.20 -44.94
CA TYR A 378 -29.13 33.44 -45.49
C TYR A 378 -28.99 33.54 -47.03
N GLU A 379 -28.54 32.48 -47.70
CA GLU A 379 -28.36 32.43 -49.16
C GLU A 379 -27.48 33.59 -49.73
N VAL A 380 -26.48 34.04 -48.95
CA VAL A 380 -25.64 35.19 -49.31
C VAL A 380 -24.53 34.79 -50.28
N LYS A 381 -24.57 35.32 -51.51
CA LYS A 381 -23.47 35.21 -52.47
C LYS A 381 -22.34 36.19 -52.12
N SER A 382 -21.15 35.67 -51.81
CA SER A 382 -19.96 36.46 -51.49
C SER A 382 -18.67 35.84 -52.03
N VAL A 383 -17.65 36.67 -52.29
CA VAL A 383 -16.33 36.24 -52.77
C VAL A 383 -15.51 35.58 -51.66
N ASP A 384 -15.68 36.03 -50.42
CA ASP A 384 -15.07 35.44 -49.22
C ASP A 384 -15.99 35.57 -48.00
N ILE A 385 -15.67 34.86 -46.92
CA ILE A 385 -16.49 34.86 -45.70
C ILE A 385 -16.60 36.28 -45.10
N ASN A 386 -15.55 37.09 -45.14
CA ASN A 386 -15.55 38.44 -44.56
C ASN A 386 -16.53 39.38 -45.27
N SER A 387 -16.53 39.35 -46.59
CA SER A 387 -17.44 40.13 -47.44
C SER A 387 -18.89 39.66 -47.26
N GLY A 388 -19.11 38.34 -47.13
CA GLY A 388 -20.42 37.78 -46.77
C GLY A 388 -20.92 38.26 -45.41
N LEU A 389 -20.09 38.18 -44.36
CA LEU A 389 -20.46 38.66 -43.02
C LEU A 389 -20.71 40.17 -43.00
N LYS A 390 -19.98 40.96 -43.80
CA LYS A 390 -20.23 42.40 -43.95
C LYS A 390 -21.61 42.68 -44.56
N LYS A 391 -22.04 41.90 -45.56
CA LYS A 391 -23.39 42.01 -46.14
C LYS A 391 -24.47 41.70 -45.10
N LEU A 392 -24.32 40.59 -44.37
CA LEU A 392 -25.24 40.24 -43.27
C LEU A 392 -25.32 41.32 -42.18
N LEU A 393 -24.22 42.01 -41.90
CA LEU A 393 -24.20 43.12 -40.95
C LEU A 393 -24.99 44.33 -41.49
N GLN A 394 -24.86 44.66 -42.78
CA GLN A 394 -25.62 45.74 -43.43
C GLN A 394 -27.12 45.43 -43.44
N GLU A 395 -27.49 44.18 -43.67
CA GLU A 395 -28.87 43.68 -43.62
C GLU A 395 -29.42 43.49 -42.19
N LYS A 396 -28.63 43.85 -41.16
CA LYS A 396 -28.96 43.68 -39.73
C LYS A 396 -29.29 42.23 -39.33
N LYS A 397 -28.83 41.24 -40.09
CA LYS A 397 -29.00 39.80 -39.80
C LYS A 397 -28.03 39.29 -38.74
N ILE A 398 -26.88 39.97 -38.58
CA ILE A 398 -25.91 39.72 -37.53
C ILE A 398 -25.54 41.00 -36.79
N SER A 399 -25.05 40.85 -35.56
CA SER A 399 -24.54 41.96 -34.75
C SER A 399 -23.11 42.35 -35.15
N LYS A 400 -22.75 43.63 -34.92
CA LYS A 400 -21.38 44.14 -35.10
C LYS A 400 -20.34 43.30 -34.34
N LYS A 401 -20.66 42.91 -33.10
CA LYS A 401 -19.82 42.06 -32.25
C LYS A 401 -19.53 40.68 -32.88
N GLN A 402 -20.46 40.10 -33.63
CA GLN A 402 -20.24 38.80 -34.29
C GLN A 402 -19.25 38.92 -35.45
N ALA A 403 -19.41 39.95 -36.29
CA ALA A 403 -18.49 40.22 -37.40
C ALA A 403 -17.06 40.57 -36.91
N GLU A 404 -16.96 41.40 -35.87
CA GLU A 404 -15.67 41.76 -35.25
C GLU A 404 -14.94 40.55 -34.67
N ARG A 405 -15.66 39.61 -34.03
CA ARG A 405 -15.06 38.38 -33.48
C ARG A 405 -14.45 37.49 -34.54
N TYR A 406 -15.09 37.37 -35.71
CA TYR A 406 -14.51 36.61 -36.83
C TYR A 406 -13.23 37.29 -37.36
N ALA A 407 -13.25 38.62 -37.50
CA ALA A 407 -12.07 39.38 -37.90
C ALA A 407 -10.93 39.26 -36.88
N GLU A 408 -11.23 39.34 -35.58
CA GLU A 408 -10.28 39.12 -34.49
C GLU A 408 -9.63 37.73 -34.58
N LEU A 409 -10.42 36.68 -34.81
CA LEU A 409 -9.91 35.32 -34.98
C LEU A 409 -8.98 35.19 -36.20
N LYS A 410 -9.31 35.85 -37.32
CA LYS A 410 -8.47 35.84 -38.53
C LYS A 410 -7.12 36.55 -38.32
N ASP A 411 -7.12 37.68 -37.60
CA ASP A 411 -5.89 38.43 -37.34
C ASP A 411 -5.02 37.76 -36.28
N MET A 412 -5.62 37.13 -35.27
CA MET A 412 -4.89 36.37 -34.25
C MET A 412 -4.12 35.18 -34.85
N ARG A 413 -4.62 34.56 -35.92
CA ARG A 413 -3.91 33.48 -36.62
C ARG A 413 -2.60 33.90 -37.29
N LYS A 414 -2.39 35.19 -37.56
CA LYS A 414 -1.19 35.69 -38.23
C LYS A 414 -0.01 35.93 -37.26
N LYS A 415 -0.22 35.83 -35.95
CA LYS A 415 0.79 36.12 -34.93
C LYS A 415 1.51 34.86 -34.45
N LYS A 416 2.77 35.01 -34.02
CA LYS A 416 3.58 33.93 -33.42
C LYS A 416 2.98 33.58 -32.05
N MET A 417 2.54 32.35 -31.89
CA MET A 417 1.55 31.97 -30.90
C MET A 417 2.17 31.40 -29.62
N ASN A 418 1.78 31.93 -28.45
CA ASN A 418 2.09 31.37 -27.13
C ASN A 418 0.88 30.67 -26.48
N LYS A 419 1.08 29.95 -25.37
CA LYS A 419 0.03 29.18 -24.67
C LYS A 419 -1.19 30.04 -24.26
N ALA A 420 -0.97 31.28 -23.87
CA ALA A 420 -2.04 32.21 -23.47
C ALA A 420 -2.87 32.66 -24.69
N GLU A 421 -2.20 32.94 -25.81
CA GLU A 421 -2.85 33.28 -27.08
C GLU A 421 -3.65 32.10 -27.64
N SER A 422 -3.10 30.88 -27.59
CA SER A 422 -3.79 29.64 -27.95
C SER A 422 -5.10 29.45 -27.18
N GLN A 423 -5.10 29.72 -25.86
CA GLN A 423 -6.32 29.65 -25.04
C GLN A 423 -7.31 30.77 -25.38
N LYS A 424 -6.83 31.99 -25.64
CA LYS A 424 -7.68 33.11 -26.05
C LYS A 424 -8.40 32.81 -27.37
N ILE A 425 -7.68 32.30 -28.38
CA ILE A 425 -8.25 31.91 -29.68
C ILE A 425 -9.35 30.86 -29.49
N ARG A 426 -9.10 29.79 -28.72
CA ARG A 426 -10.10 28.75 -28.42
C ARG A 426 -11.36 29.32 -27.76
N ARG A 427 -11.20 30.25 -26.81
CA ARG A 427 -12.34 30.89 -26.14
C ARG A 427 -13.16 31.74 -27.11
N VAL A 428 -12.50 32.60 -27.90
CA VAL A 428 -13.17 33.47 -28.87
C VAL A 428 -13.85 32.64 -29.96
N ALA A 429 -13.21 31.58 -30.45
CA ALA A 429 -13.75 30.65 -31.44
C ALA A 429 -15.03 29.97 -30.93
N LYS A 430 -15.00 29.40 -29.72
CA LYS A 430 -16.18 28.76 -29.11
C LYS A 430 -17.35 29.73 -28.95
N ILE A 431 -17.07 30.98 -28.57
CA ILE A 431 -18.08 32.03 -28.47
C ILE A 431 -18.65 32.38 -29.85
N PHE A 432 -17.80 32.47 -30.88
CA PHE A 432 -18.24 32.73 -32.25
C PHE A 432 -19.16 31.61 -32.76
N ILE A 433 -18.73 30.35 -32.69
CA ILE A 433 -19.49 29.17 -33.13
C ILE A 433 -20.85 29.11 -32.42
N LYS A 434 -20.88 29.28 -31.09
CA LYS A 434 -22.12 29.32 -30.31
C LYS A 434 -23.06 30.44 -30.78
N ASN A 435 -22.52 31.63 -30.99
CA ASN A 435 -23.31 32.78 -31.44
C ASN A 435 -23.88 32.58 -32.84
N VAL A 436 -23.14 31.91 -33.72
CA VAL A 436 -23.62 31.56 -35.07
C VAL A 436 -24.79 30.60 -34.97
N GLY A 437 -24.64 29.49 -34.24
CA GLY A 437 -25.72 28.50 -34.07
C GLY A 437 -26.97 29.11 -33.44
N GLN A 438 -26.81 29.95 -32.41
CA GLN A 438 -27.93 30.67 -31.79
C GLN A 438 -28.62 31.66 -32.76
N ASN A 439 -27.86 32.34 -33.62
CA ASN A 439 -28.43 33.26 -34.61
C ASN A 439 -29.28 32.50 -35.64
N ILE A 440 -28.75 31.42 -36.21
CA ILE A 440 -29.46 30.55 -37.15
C ILE A 440 -30.76 30.03 -36.51
N GLN A 441 -30.67 29.49 -35.30
CA GLN A 441 -31.83 28.93 -34.60
C GLN A 441 -32.90 29.99 -34.27
N SER A 442 -32.48 31.17 -33.80
CA SER A 442 -33.40 32.27 -33.46
C SER A 442 -34.09 32.82 -34.71
N SER A 443 -33.33 33.01 -35.80
CA SER A 443 -33.88 33.47 -37.08
C SER A 443 -34.84 32.46 -37.69
N LYS A 444 -34.50 31.17 -37.66
CA LYS A 444 -35.40 30.08 -38.08
C LYS A 444 -36.71 30.08 -37.29
N SER A 445 -36.63 30.23 -35.96
CA SER A 445 -37.81 30.26 -35.09
C SER A 445 -38.70 31.48 -35.38
N GLY A 446 -38.11 32.66 -35.55
CA GLY A 446 -38.86 33.87 -35.89
C GLY A 446 -39.48 33.82 -37.29
N GLN A 447 -38.81 33.21 -38.28
CA GLN A 447 -39.40 32.98 -39.60
C GLN A 447 -40.58 32.00 -39.55
N ILE A 448 -40.50 30.93 -38.76
CA ILE A 448 -41.63 29.99 -38.54
C ILE A 448 -42.81 30.70 -37.89
N GLU A 449 -42.55 31.57 -36.90
CA GLU A 449 -43.59 32.35 -36.23
C GLU A 449 -44.24 33.37 -37.18
N ASN A 450 -43.45 34.07 -38.00
CA ASN A 450 -43.95 34.98 -39.02
C ASN A 450 -44.73 34.27 -40.15
N SER A 451 -44.42 33.00 -40.41
CA SER A 451 -45.20 32.11 -41.28
C SER A 451 -46.52 31.66 -40.65
N SER A 452 -46.80 32.00 -39.38
CA SER A 452 -47.96 31.52 -38.66
C SER A 452 -49.06 32.59 -38.52
N PHE A 453 -50.30 32.18 -38.73
CA PHE A 453 -51.49 33.02 -38.68
C PHE A 453 -52.54 32.36 -37.80
N LEU A 454 -53.28 33.16 -37.04
CA LEU A 454 -54.36 32.65 -36.21
C LEU A 454 -55.66 32.70 -37.01
N ILE A 455 -56.32 31.56 -37.17
CA ILE A 455 -57.56 31.43 -37.94
C ILE A 455 -58.71 30.95 -37.05
N LYS A 456 -59.92 31.36 -37.39
CA LYS A 456 -61.17 30.88 -36.78
C LYS A 456 -62.10 30.34 -37.87
N TYR A 457 -62.64 29.15 -37.66
CA TYR A 457 -63.66 28.55 -38.53
C TYR A 457 -64.73 27.87 -37.67
N GLY A 458 -65.98 28.34 -37.78
CA GLY A 458 -67.01 28.04 -36.77
C GLY A 458 -66.59 28.51 -35.37
N ASP A 459 -66.63 27.61 -34.39
CA ASP A 459 -66.22 27.89 -32.99
C ASP A 459 -64.76 27.51 -32.70
N LYS A 460 -64.05 26.90 -33.65
CA LYS A 460 -62.67 26.45 -33.48
C LYS A 460 -61.66 27.54 -33.80
N LYS A 461 -60.62 27.64 -32.98
CA LYS A 461 -59.42 28.45 -33.23
C LYS A 461 -58.24 27.53 -33.53
N SER A 462 -57.45 27.89 -34.54
CA SER A 462 -56.26 27.12 -34.94
C SER A 462 -55.17 28.05 -35.43
N ARG A 463 -53.93 27.59 -35.36
CA ARG A 463 -52.77 28.27 -35.93
C ARG A 463 -52.43 27.63 -37.27
N LEU A 464 -52.47 28.43 -38.32
CA LEU A 464 -52.11 28.08 -39.68
C LEU A 464 -50.66 28.48 -39.90
N TYR A 465 -49.78 27.51 -40.16
CA TYR A 465 -48.39 27.73 -40.58
C TYR A 465 -48.32 27.60 -42.09
N LEU A 466 -47.91 28.67 -42.75
CA LEU A 466 -47.82 28.78 -44.20
C LEU A 466 -46.36 28.85 -44.65
N PHE A 467 -45.93 27.81 -45.33
CA PHE A 467 -44.62 27.74 -45.99
C PHE A 467 -44.79 27.70 -47.51
N GLU A 468 -43.71 27.92 -48.26
CA GLU A 468 -43.72 28.11 -49.72
C GLU A 468 -44.57 27.11 -50.52
N ASN A 469 -44.51 25.82 -50.19
CA ASN A 469 -45.22 24.75 -50.91
C ASN A 469 -46.13 23.90 -50.01
N ILE A 470 -46.29 24.27 -48.74
CA ILE A 470 -47.00 23.43 -47.76
C ILE A 470 -47.58 24.29 -46.65
N MET A 471 -48.76 23.90 -46.19
CA MET A 471 -49.48 24.54 -45.12
C MET A 471 -49.85 23.52 -44.04
N PHE A 472 -49.73 23.90 -42.78
CA PHE A 472 -50.15 23.10 -41.63
C PHE A 472 -51.18 23.88 -40.80
N ILE A 473 -52.28 23.26 -40.43
CA ILE A 473 -53.29 23.83 -39.54
C ILE A 473 -53.26 23.04 -38.24
N VAL A 474 -52.82 23.69 -37.17
CA VAL A 474 -52.63 23.09 -35.85
C VAL A 474 -53.69 23.64 -34.89
N GLY A 475 -54.51 22.77 -34.30
CA GLY A 475 -55.52 23.14 -33.32
C GLY A 475 -54.96 23.74 -32.03
N GLU A 476 -55.75 24.56 -31.33
CA GLU A 476 -55.41 25.07 -29.99
C GLU A 476 -55.93 24.14 -28.87
N GLY A 477 -55.25 24.11 -27.71
CA GLY A 477 -55.69 23.35 -26.54
C GLY A 477 -55.65 21.82 -26.71
N ASN A 478 -56.74 21.14 -26.35
CA ASN A 478 -56.86 19.66 -26.39
C ASN A 478 -57.01 19.10 -27.82
N GLU A 479 -57.18 19.95 -28.84
CA GLU A 479 -57.32 19.55 -30.25
C GLU A 479 -55.98 19.42 -31.01
N LYS A 480 -54.84 19.52 -30.32
CA LYS A 480 -53.49 19.49 -30.93
C LYS A 480 -53.11 18.20 -31.65
N LYS A 481 -53.89 17.12 -31.54
CA LYS A 481 -53.50 15.79 -32.04
C LYS A 481 -53.72 15.61 -33.55
N ASP A 482 -54.68 16.34 -34.11
CA ASP A 482 -55.05 16.24 -35.53
C ASP A 482 -54.60 17.52 -36.25
N VAL A 483 -53.46 17.46 -36.95
CA VAL A 483 -52.94 18.56 -37.77
C VAL A 483 -53.39 18.36 -39.20
N ILE A 484 -53.95 19.39 -39.84
CA ILE A 484 -54.27 19.31 -41.27
C ILE A 484 -53.04 19.76 -42.06
N LYS A 485 -52.40 18.85 -42.77
CA LYS A 485 -51.35 19.14 -43.74
C LYS A 485 -51.99 19.32 -45.12
N VAL A 486 -51.62 20.40 -45.80
CA VAL A 486 -52.07 20.72 -47.15
C VAL A 486 -50.86 21.01 -48.03
N GLU A 487 -50.70 20.24 -49.10
CA GLU A 487 -49.67 20.51 -50.12
C GLU A 487 -50.21 21.51 -51.14
N MET A 488 -49.38 22.50 -51.49
CA MET A 488 -49.79 23.68 -52.25
C MET A 488 -49.05 23.78 -53.58
N SER A 489 -49.80 24.06 -54.65
CA SER A 489 -49.27 24.53 -55.93
C SER A 489 -49.55 26.03 -56.11
N LYS A 490 -49.06 26.64 -57.19
CA LYS A 490 -49.25 28.08 -57.46
C LYS A 490 -50.72 28.53 -57.45
N ASN A 491 -51.68 27.66 -57.76
CA ASN A 491 -53.09 28.05 -57.99
C ASN A 491 -54.15 27.13 -57.35
N SER A 492 -53.76 26.05 -56.67
CA SER A 492 -54.70 25.12 -56.01
C SER A 492 -54.02 24.33 -54.88
N PHE A 493 -54.83 23.81 -53.96
CA PHE A 493 -54.43 22.77 -53.02
C PHE A 493 -54.47 21.39 -53.69
N GLU A 494 -53.37 20.64 -53.59
CA GLU A 494 -53.24 19.34 -54.27
C GLU A 494 -53.81 18.21 -53.41
N GLU A 495 -53.46 18.17 -52.13
CA GLU A 495 -53.90 17.11 -51.20
C GLU A 495 -53.99 17.64 -49.77
N ALA A 496 -55.12 17.39 -49.10
CA ALA A 496 -55.35 17.72 -47.69
C ALA A 496 -55.50 16.45 -46.87
N LYS A 497 -54.64 16.25 -45.87
CA LYS A 497 -54.61 15.07 -45.00
C LYS A 497 -54.54 15.46 -43.54
N THR A 498 -55.22 14.71 -42.69
CA THR A 498 -55.01 14.77 -41.24
C THR A 498 -53.78 13.94 -40.90
N VAL A 499 -52.79 14.58 -40.27
CA VAL A 499 -51.51 13.99 -39.84
C VAL A 499 -51.30 14.19 -38.34
N ASP A 500 -50.43 13.37 -37.75
CA ASP A 500 -50.03 13.54 -36.35
C ASP A 500 -49.17 14.80 -36.19
N ILE A 501 -49.30 15.49 -35.05
CA ILE A 501 -48.51 16.69 -34.74
C ILE A 501 -46.99 16.48 -34.82
N LYS A 502 -46.53 15.24 -34.65
CA LYS A 502 -45.13 14.87 -34.83
C LYS A 502 -44.62 15.19 -36.23
N GLU A 503 -45.41 14.98 -37.29
CA GLU A 503 -44.99 15.31 -38.66
C GLU A 503 -44.74 16.81 -38.83
N PHE A 504 -45.54 17.66 -38.18
CA PHE A 504 -45.28 19.10 -38.16
C PHE A 504 -43.97 19.44 -37.45
N TYR A 505 -43.71 18.83 -36.28
CA TYR A 505 -42.46 19.05 -35.55
C TYR A 505 -41.24 18.53 -36.31
N ASP A 506 -41.35 17.40 -36.99
CA ASP A 506 -40.30 16.85 -37.84
C ASP A 506 -40.03 17.79 -39.03
N TYR A 507 -41.08 18.31 -39.69
CA TYR A 507 -40.94 19.27 -40.77
C TYR A 507 -40.24 20.58 -40.35
N ILE A 508 -40.66 21.20 -39.24
CA ILE A 508 -40.02 22.43 -38.76
C ILE A 508 -38.59 22.19 -38.24
N SER A 509 -38.27 20.96 -37.82
CA SER A 509 -36.91 20.58 -37.45
C SER A 509 -36.01 20.49 -38.67
N GLU A 510 -36.50 19.93 -39.77
CA GLU A 510 -35.72 19.71 -41.00
C GLU A 510 -35.62 20.93 -41.91
N ILE A 511 -36.61 21.83 -41.90
CA ILE A 511 -36.61 23.00 -42.79
C ILE A 511 -35.41 23.91 -42.53
N ARG A 512 -34.57 24.14 -43.55
CA ARG A 512 -33.35 24.97 -43.39
C ARG A 512 -33.62 26.46 -43.39
N ASN A 513 -34.42 26.95 -44.35
CA ASN A 513 -34.76 28.37 -44.49
C ASN A 513 -36.28 28.52 -44.71
N PRO A 514 -37.09 28.62 -43.63
CA PRO A 514 -38.54 28.76 -43.74
C PRO A 514 -38.93 30.08 -44.42
N LYS A 515 -39.47 29.98 -45.63
CA LYS A 515 -40.04 31.10 -46.39
C LYS A 515 -41.57 31.06 -46.28
N ILE A 516 -42.17 32.21 -46.01
CA ILE A 516 -43.64 32.37 -45.97
C ILE A 516 -44.18 32.13 -47.38
N GLY A 517 -45.18 31.26 -47.52
CA GLY A 517 -45.88 31.04 -48.79
C GLY A 517 -46.88 32.15 -49.13
N GLU A 518 -47.44 32.13 -50.34
CA GLU A 518 -48.47 33.08 -50.75
C GLU A 518 -49.83 32.37 -50.90
N ILE A 519 -50.88 32.97 -50.34
CA ILE A 519 -52.27 32.47 -50.45
C ILE A 519 -53.06 33.44 -51.33
N THR A 520 -53.76 32.94 -52.34
CA THR A 520 -54.66 33.73 -53.19
C THR A 520 -56.11 33.62 -52.71
N GLU A 521 -57.02 34.46 -53.22
CA GLU A 521 -58.45 34.36 -52.90
C GLU A 521 -59.04 32.98 -53.27
N LYS A 522 -58.48 32.31 -54.29
CA LYS A 522 -58.87 30.94 -54.66
C LYS A 522 -58.49 29.93 -53.58
N HIS A 523 -57.27 30.02 -53.05
CA HIS A 523 -56.82 29.16 -51.95
C HIS A 523 -57.68 29.35 -50.69
N ILE A 524 -58.13 30.57 -50.39
CA ILE A 524 -59.04 30.80 -49.24
C ILE A 524 -60.38 30.08 -49.46
N LYS A 525 -60.97 30.16 -50.66
CA LYS A 525 -62.22 29.46 -50.97
C LYS A 525 -62.07 27.94 -50.93
N GLU A 526 -60.93 27.40 -51.36
CA GLU A 526 -60.63 25.97 -51.23
C GLU A 526 -60.42 25.56 -49.77
N LEU A 527 -59.80 26.42 -48.96
CA LEU A 527 -59.61 26.19 -47.53
C LEU A 527 -60.96 26.11 -46.79
N GLU A 528 -61.90 26.98 -47.15
CA GLU A 528 -63.27 26.96 -46.61
C GLU A 528 -64.02 25.67 -46.97
N LYS A 529 -63.75 25.10 -48.16
CA LYS A 529 -64.29 23.78 -48.55
C LYS A 529 -63.68 22.66 -47.73
N ILE A 530 -62.35 22.67 -47.54
CA ILE A 530 -61.64 21.64 -46.75
C ILE A 530 -62.11 21.66 -45.28
N LEU A 531 -62.30 22.84 -44.71
CA LEU A 531 -62.72 23.02 -43.31
C LEU A 531 -64.25 22.97 -43.13
N GLY A 532 -65.02 22.92 -44.23
CA GLY A 532 -66.48 22.88 -44.25
C GLY A 532 -67.18 24.12 -43.68
N LYS A 533 -66.43 25.21 -43.41
CA LYS A 533 -66.91 26.44 -42.75
C LYS A 533 -66.13 27.65 -43.27
N LYS A 534 -66.77 28.83 -43.17
CA LYS A 534 -66.13 30.11 -43.49
C LYS A 534 -64.92 30.35 -42.58
N VAL A 535 -63.79 30.75 -43.16
CA VAL A 535 -62.54 30.98 -42.44
C VAL A 535 -62.35 32.48 -42.22
N SER A 536 -62.03 32.88 -40.99
CA SER A 536 -61.69 34.26 -40.65
C SER A 536 -60.27 34.33 -40.10
N LEU A 537 -59.44 35.18 -40.68
CA LEU A 537 -58.13 35.53 -40.14
C LEU A 537 -58.33 36.41 -38.91
N LEU A 538 -57.79 35.98 -37.78
CA LEU A 538 -57.77 36.78 -36.56
C LEU A 538 -56.49 37.61 -36.58
N MET A 539 -56.65 38.93 -36.68
CA MET A 539 -55.51 39.83 -36.48
C MET A 539 -55.06 39.72 -35.03
N VAL A 540 -53.84 39.22 -34.84
CA VAL A 540 -53.14 39.33 -33.57
C VAL A 540 -52.67 40.78 -33.49
N GLY A 541 -53.20 41.55 -32.55
CA GLY A 541 -52.73 42.90 -32.29
C GLY A 541 -51.24 42.86 -31.93
N VAL A 542 -50.45 43.67 -32.63
CA VAL A 542 -49.00 43.83 -32.41
C VAL A 542 -48.71 44.39 -31.03
#